data_AF-A0A285T2K0-F1
#
_entry.id   AF-A0A285T2K0-F1
#
_cell.length_a   1.000
_cell.length_b   1.000
_cell.length_c   1.000
_cell.angle_alpha   90.00
_cell.angle_beta   90.00
_cell.angle_gamma   90.00
#
_symmetry.space_group_name_H-M   'P 1'
#
loop_
_entity.id
_entity.type
_entity.pdbx_description
1 polymer ?
#
loop_
_entity_poly.entity_id
_entity_poly.type
_entity_poly.pdbx_seq_one_letter_code
_entity_poly.pdbx_strand_id
1 'polypeptide(L)'
;MANIFERLLQLYKIQKRSEKTPLEDFVTELVAGILQTDQQLLDRFVNEVLQIEGDGFKVDSQVRYAHHSDQNCIIDLVFENEATICFLENKVASGEGERQLKRYAEVLTRISEESGKKTYLRYCTKFYDPKTMAICSFYQFRWQKVYEFLEKQEQTEIINAFLELLRGEKMAGVKDFSIEDIVVMKGFQGIIAKMDEVLDLARVPFLEHFGQPYQRDYERLKQIPSNNRYSLWTSSYRGEDIEIMIGFEMESVKDNVSPVLFVQVYRQKNKEFAAKMQKQSLGDSDKFDYYQVENNEVYAWYETSLLNFLTENNQKERIVDWFSEKLAKTKGIIDSLYR
;
A
#
# COMPACT_ATOMS: atom_id res chain seq x y z
N MET A 1 -15.35 6.96 1.22
CA MET A 1 -15.63 7.97 0.18
C MET A 1 -14.29 8.48 -0.33
N ALA A 2 -14.03 8.46 -1.64
CA ALA A 2 -12.76 8.92 -2.19
C ALA A 2 -12.61 10.44 -2.01
N ASN A 3 -11.44 10.85 -1.53
CA ASN A 3 -11.08 12.24 -1.29
C ASN A 3 -11.09 13.06 -2.60
N ILE A 4 -11.38 14.37 -2.53
CA ILE A 4 -11.35 15.27 -3.69
C ILE A 4 -10.03 15.19 -4.47
N PHE A 5 -8.88 15.09 -3.81
CA PHE A 5 -7.59 14.96 -4.47
C PHE A 5 -7.39 13.60 -5.14
N GLU A 6 -7.87 12.52 -4.52
CA GLU A 6 -7.85 11.19 -5.13
C GLU A 6 -8.71 11.16 -6.41
N ARG A 7 -9.88 11.81 -6.38
CA ARG A 7 -10.77 11.94 -7.54
C ARG A 7 -10.13 12.75 -8.66
N LEU A 8 -9.44 13.85 -8.33
CA LEU A 8 -8.71 14.66 -9.31
C LEU A 8 -7.53 13.89 -9.92
N LEU A 9 -6.77 13.18 -9.09
CA LEU A 9 -5.67 12.32 -9.55
C LEU A 9 -6.19 11.18 -10.45
N GLN A 10 -7.31 10.56 -10.10
CA GLN A 10 -7.97 9.54 -10.93
C GLN A 10 -8.40 10.11 -12.29
N LEU A 11 -8.98 11.32 -12.33
CA LEU A 11 -9.36 11.97 -13.59
C LEU A 11 -8.15 12.17 -14.50
N TYR A 12 -7.00 12.58 -13.96
CA TYR A 12 -5.76 12.72 -14.71
C TYR A 12 -5.24 11.37 -15.24
N LYS A 13 -5.31 10.30 -14.44
CA LYS A 13 -4.92 8.95 -14.85
C LYS A 13 -5.79 8.40 -15.98
N ILE A 14 -7.08 8.74 -16.00
CA ILE A 14 -8.02 8.32 -17.05
C ILE A 14 -7.73 9.04 -18.38
N GLN A 15 -7.35 10.31 -18.35
CA GLN A 15 -7.14 11.12 -19.56
C GLN A 15 -5.78 10.87 -20.23
N LYS A 16 -4.70 10.67 -19.47
CA LYS A 16 -3.39 10.30 -20.01
C LYS A 16 -3.28 8.77 -20.04
N ARG A 17 -3.49 8.13 -21.20
CA ARG A 17 -3.13 6.71 -21.45
C ARG A 17 -1.60 6.46 -21.37
N SER A 18 -0.89 7.07 -20.42
CA SER A 18 0.56 6.96 -20.24
C SER A 18 0.88 6.18 -18.96
N GLU A 19 1.89 5.30 -19.06
CA GLU A 19 2.36 4.44 -17.95
C GLU A 19 3.05 5.19 -16.81
N LYS A 20 3.42 6.48 -16.98
CA LYS A 20 4.06 7.27 -15.92
C LYS A 20 3.02 7.97 -15.05
N THR A 21 2.96 7.55 -13.78
CA THR A 21 2.07 8.11 -12.77
C THR A 21 2.45 9.57 -12.47
N PRO A 22 1.54 10.55 -12.59
CA PRO A 22 1.81 11.96 -12.29
C PRO A 22 1.77 12.28 -10.79
N LEU A 23 1.89 11.26 -9.92
CA LEU A 23 1.70 11.41 -8.48
C LEU A 23 2.77 12.31 -7.86
N GLU A 24 4.00 12.25 -8.37
CA GLU A 24 5.10 13.10 -7.93
C GLU A 24 4.76 14.57 -8.18
N ASP A 25 4.60 14.97 -9.44
CA ASP A 25 4.19 16.33 -9.82
C ASP A 25 2.91 16.77 -9.11
N PHE A 26 1.90 15.90 -9.00
CA PHE A 26 0.64 16.23 -8.36
C PHE A 26 0.82 16.57 -6.87
N VAL A 27 1.61 15.78 -6.14
CA VAL A 27 1.89 16.04 -4.73
C VAL A 27 2.76 17.29 -4.57
N THR A 28 3.71 17.53 -5.48
CA THR A 28 4.53 18.75 -5.53
C THR A 28 3.67 20.00 -5.67
N GLU A 29 2.73 20.01 -6.61
CA GLU A 29 1.85 21.17 -6.84
C GLU A 29 0.90 21.41 -5.66
N LEU A 30 0.37 20.34 -5.04
CA LEU A 30 -0.48 20.48 -3.87
C LEU A 30 0.27 21.07 -2.68
N VAL A 31 1.49 20.60 -2.39
CA VAL A 31 2.26 21.15 -1.26
C VAL A 31 2.67 22.60 -1.53
N ALA A 32 3.09 22.95 -2.76
CA ALA A 32 3.37 24.33 -3.14
C ALA A 32 2.14 25.22 -2.94
N GLY A 33 0.99 24.82 -3.47
CA GLY A 33 -0.25 25.57 -3.37
C GLY A 33 -0.73 25.77 -1.94
N ILE A 34 -0.62 24.74 -1.09
CA ILE A 34 -0.94 24.84 0.34
C ILE A 34 -0.03 25.86 1.03
N LEU A 35 1.28 25.77 0.81
CA LEU A 35 2.23 26.67 1.45
C LEU A 35 2.07 28.12 0.98
N GLN A 36 1.66 28.35 -0.28
CA GLN A 36 1.38 29.69 -0.81
C GLN A 36 0.15 30.36 -0.18
N THR A 37 -0.72 29.63 0.53
CA THR A 37 -1.95 30.22 1.11
C THR A 37 -1.69 31.13 2.31
N ASP A 38 -0.60 30.91 3.03
CA ASP A 38 -0.27 31.63 4.26
C ASP A 38 1.26 31.74 4.40
N GLN A 39 1.74 32.99 4.44
CA GLN A 39 3.16 33.30 4.60
C GLN A 39 3.76 32.74 5.89
N GLN A 40 3.01 32.76 7.02
CA GLN A 40 3.50 32.21 8.28
C GLN A 40 3.62 30.69 8.21
N LEU A 41 2.67 30.02 7.55
CA LEU A 41 2.74 28.57 7.31
C LEU A 41 3.97 28.22 6.47
N LEU A 42 4.20 28.95 5.38
CA LEU A 42 5.37 28.78 4.51
C LEU A 42 6.68 28.99 5.28
N ASP A 43 6.81 30.10 5.99
CA ASP A 43 8.02 30.38 6.75
C ASP A 43 8.25 29.29 7.82
N ARG A 44 7.21 28.89 8.58
CA ARG A 44 7.33 27.76 9.52
C ARG A 44 7.75 26.46 8.84
N PHE A 45 7.23 26.15 7.65
CA PHE A 45 7.64 24.98 6.89
C PHE A 45 9.13 25.01 6.54
N VAL A 46 9.64 26.15 6.05
CA VAL A 46 11.06 26.30 5.72
C VAL A 46 11.94 26.15 6.97
N ASN A 47 11.53 26.74 8.09
CA ASN A 47 12.27 26.67 9.34
C ASN A 47 12.26 25.26 9.98
N GLU A 48 11.10 24.62 10.10
CA GLU A 48 10.93 23.37 10.85
C GLU A 48 11.21 22.12 9.98
N VAL A 49 10.69 22.11 8.76
CA VAL A 49 10.81 20.97 7.85
C VAL A 49 12.14 21.04 7.10
N LEU A 50 12.43 22.17 6.45
CA LEU A 50 13.66 22.31 5.65
C LEU A 50 14.89 22.67 6.50
N GLN A 51 14.72 23.06 7.77
CA GLN A 51 15.81 23.43 8.68
C GLN A 51 16.63 24.60 8.14
N ILE A 52 15.94 25.65 7.68
CA ILE A 52 16.55 26.87 7.15
C ILE A 52 15.93 28.06 7.88
N GLU A 53 16.76 28.80 8.60
CA GLU A 53 16.33 29.98 9.34
C GLU A 53 16.02 31.16 8.41
N GLY A 54 14.89 31.82 8.63
CA GLY A 54 14.52 33.05 7.94
C GLY A 54 13.01 33.22 7.81
N ASP A 55 12.60 34.31 7.18
CA ASP A 55 11.21 34.64 6.89
C ASP A 55 11.07 35.23 5.48
N GLY A 56 9.83 35.54 5.08
CA GLY A 56 9.54 36.17 3.79
C GLY A 56 9.90 35.28 2.61
N PHE A 57 9.87 33.96 2.79
CA PHE A 57 10.11 33.01 1.71
C PHE A 57 8.97 33.03 0.70
N LYS A 58 9.31 32.74 -0.55
CA LYS A 58 8.36 32.36 -1.61
C LYS A 58 8.63 30.93 -1.98
N VAL A 59 7.59 30.22 -2.43
CA VAL A 59 7.71 28.88 -2.98
C VAL A 59 7.17 28.87 -4.40
N ASP A 60 7.95 28.34 -5.32
CA ASP A 60 7.57 28.10 -6.71
C ASP A 60 7.87 26.64 -7.07
N SER A 61 7.01 26.04 -7.88
CA SER A 61 7.19 24.68 -8.38
C SER A 61 7.71 24.65 -9.82
N GLN A 62 8.39 23.57 -10.18
CA GLN A 62 8.81 23.27 -11.56
C GLN A 62 9.64 24.40 -12.21
N VAL A 63 10.55 24.99 -11.43
CA VAL A 63 11.34 26.17 -11.84
C VAL A 63 12.52 25.75 -12.71
N ARG A 64 12.73 26.47 -13.82
CA ARG A 64 13.79 26.16 -14.80
C ARG A 64 15.04 27.00 -14.57
N TYR A 65 16.20 26.34 -14.51
CA TYR A 65 17.51 26.98 -14.52
C TYR A 65 18.36 26.51 -15.70
N ALA A 66 19.15 27.43 -16.25
CA ALA A 66 20.11 27.10 -17.30
C ALA A 66 21.31 26.34 -16.71
N HIS A 67 21.66 25.18 -17.28
CA HIS A 67 22.86 24.43 -16.94
C HIS A 67 23.75 24.20 -18.18
N HIS A 68 25.08 24.19 -17.99
CA HIS A 68 26.04 24.13 -19.11
C HIS A 68 25.95 22.86 -19.95
N SER A 69 25.51 21.75 -19.36
CA SER A 69 25.35 20.45 -20.02
C SER A 69 23.89 20.09 -20.34
N ASP A 70 22.91 20.88 -19.88
CA ASP A 70 21.49 20.57 -20.04
C ASP A 70 20.65 21.85 -19.94
N GLN A 71 19.91 22.18 -21.01
CA GLN A 71 19.02 23.35 -21.02
C GLN A 71 17.72 23.12 -20.21
N ASN A 72 17.49 21.92 -19.67
CA ASN A 72 16.27 21.54 -18.96
C ASN A 72 16.53 21.10 -17.51
N CYS A 73 17.30 21.87 -16.75
CA CYS A 73 17.37 21.69 -15.30
C CYS A 73 16.09 22.26 -14.65
N ILE A 74 15.09 21.41 -14.42
CA ILE A 74 13.83 21.76 -13.75
C ILE A 74 13.93 21.32 -12.30
N ILE A 75 13.68 22.22 -11.35
CA ILE A 75 13.65 21.95 -9.91
C ILE A 75 12.20 21.77 -9.47
N ASP A 76 11.90 20.71 -8.72
CA ASP A 76 10.53 20.44 -8.27
C ASP A 76 9.94 21.58 -7.44
N LEU A 77 10.69 22.05 -6.43
CA LEU A 77 10.32 23.17 -5.57
C LEU A 77 11.52 24.08 -5.30
N VAL A 78 11.30 25.39 -5.40
CA VAL A 78 12.27 26.42 -5.05
C VAL A 78 11.68 27.28 -3.94
N PHE A 79 12.42 27.37 -2.83
CA PHE A 79 12.12 28.28 -1.73
C PHE A 79 13.13 29.41 -1.73
N GLU A 80 12.69 30.66 -1.82
CA GLU A 80 13.59 31.80 -1.98
C GLU A 80 13.12 33.03 -1.21
N ASN A 81 14.07 33.70 -0.55
CA ASN A 81 13.91 35.07 -0.03
C ASN A 81 15.09 35.94 -0.47
N GLU A 82 15.25 37.14 0.11
CA GLU A 82 16.33 38.05 -0.26
C GLU A 82 17.73 37.47 -0.04
N ALA A 83 17.93 36.68 1.02
CA ALA A 83 19.24 36.19 1.44
C ALA A 83 19.51 34.72 1.11
N THR A 84 18.47 33.94 0.82
CA THR A 84 18.53 32.48 0.80
C THR A 84 17.75 31.90 -0.37
N ILE A 85 18.29 30.83 -0.95
CA ILE A 85 17.59 29.97 -1.91
C ILE A 85 17.77 28.49 -1.54
N CYS A 86 16.70 27.73 -1.64
CA CYS A 86 16.67 26.30 -1.37
C CYS A 86 15.99 25.56 -2.52
N PHE A 87 16.68 24.59 -3.09
CA PHE A 87 16.06 23.64 -4.01
C PHE A 87 15.61 22.42 -3.23
N LEU A 88 14.39 21.97 -3.49
CA LEU A 88 13.85 20.73 -2.97
C LEU A 88 13.47 19.83 -4.13
N GLU A 89 14.10 18.66 -4.17
CA GLU A 89 13.73 17.55 -5.03
C GLU A 89 12.83 16.60 -4.25
N ASN A 90 11.72 16.14 -4.84
CA ASN A 90 10.83 15.21 -4.17
C ASN A 90 10.62 13.92 -4.94
N LYS A 91 10.65 12.79 -4.24
CA LYS A 91 10.43 11.46 -4.81
C LYS A 91 9.31 10.71 -4.09
N VAL A 92 8.31 10.31 -4.86
CA VAL A 92 7.18 9.52 -4.34
C VAL A 92 7.29 8.06 -4.74
N ALA A 93 7.34 7.76 -6.04
CA ALA A 93 7.27 6.38 -6.55
C ALA A 93 8.43 6.01 -7.49
N SER A 94 9.15 6.99 -8.03
CA SER A 94 10.31 6.78 -8.89
C SER A 94 11.62 6.93 -8.12
N GLY A 95 12.64 6.17 -8.55
CA GLY A 95 14.02 6.49 -8.22
C GLY A 95 14.48 7.77 -8.92
N GLU A 96 15.55 8.37 -8.41
CA GLU A 96 16.20 9.55 -9.00
C GLU A 96 16.74 9.25 -10.41
N GLY A 97 16.68 10.23 -11.32
CA GLY A 97 17.44 10.18 -12.57
C GLY A 97 18.94 10.34 -12.30
N GLU A 98 19.80 9.68 -13.06
CA GLU A 98 21.25 9.75 -12.84
C GLU A 98 21.74 11.22 -12.79
N ARG A 99 22.45 11.57 -11.70
CA ARG A 99 23.11 12.88 -11.47
C ARG A 99 22.19 14.09 -11.29
N GLN A 100 20.90 13.92 -11.04
CA GLN A 100 19.97 15.04 -10.89
C GLN A 100 20.35 15.97 -9.74
N LEU A 101 20.57 15.42 -8.54
CA LEU A 101 20.97 16.22 -7.38
C LEU A 101 22.32 16.92 -7.60
N LYS A 102 23.25 16.31 -8.34
CA LYS A 102 24.55 16.92 -8.68
C LYS A 102 24.37 18.17 -9.55
N ARG A 103 23.51 18.11 -10.57
CA ARG A 103 23.20 19.28 -11.42
C ARG A 103 22.59 20.42 -10.60
N TYR A 104 21.75 20.09 -9.64
CA TYR A 104 21.11 21.10 -8.77
C TYR A 104 22.14 21.79 -7.88
N ALA A 105 23.08 21.03 -7.32
CA ALA A 105 24.19 21.58 -6.56
C ALA A 105 25.06 22.50 -7.42
N GLU A 106 25.36 22.14 -8.67
CA GLU A 106 26.13 22.98 -9.60
C GLU A 106 25.42 24.32 -9.88
N VAL A 107 24.09 24.30 -10.07
CA VAL A 107 23.29 25.52 -10.23
C VAL A 107 23.32 26.38 -8.95
N LEU A 108 23.15 25.76 -7.77
CA LEU A 108 23.19 26.47 -6.49
C LEU A 108 24.55 27.11 -6.23
N THR A 109 25.66 26.45 -6.58
CA THR A 109 27.00 27.03 -6.47
C THR A 109 27.11 28.30 -7.30
N ARG A 110 26.66 28.28 -8.56
CA ARG A 110 26.66 29.47 -9.41
C ARG A 110 25.81 30.61 -8.84
N ILE A 111 24.61 30.30 -8.34
CA ILE A 111 23.73 31.32 -7.73
C ILE A 111 24.42 31.96 -6.50
N SER A 112 25.07 31.15 -5.67
CA SER A 112 25.86 31.61 -4.52
C SER A 112 26.96 32.59 -4.97
N GLU A 113 27.70 32.25 -6.02
CA GLU A 113 28.80 33.06 -6.56
C GLU A 113 28.31 34.38 -7.19
N GLU A 114 27.18 34.36 -7.89
CA GLU A 114 26.64 35.53 -8.62
C GLU A 114 25.86 36.50 -7.71
N SER A 115 25.12 35.98 -6.73
CA SER A 115 24.18 36.77 -5.91
C SER A 115 24.59 36.88 -4.44
N GLY A 116 25.54 36.07 -3.97
CA GLY A 116 25.92 36.00 -2.56
C GLY A 116 24.89 35.35 -1.64
N LYS A 117 23.83 34.75 -2.19
CA LYS A 117 22.79 34.06 -1.41
C LYS A 117 23.31 32.79 -0.75
N LYS A 118 22.79 32.47 0.44
CA LYS A 118 22.98 31.16 1.06
C LYS A 118 22.19 30.11 0.27
N THR A 119 22.81 28.98 -0.02
CA THR A 119 22.21 27.95 -0.87
C THR A 119 22.05 26.61 -0.17
N TYR A 120 20.90 25.99 -0.39
CA TYR A 120 20.50 24.76 0.26
C TYR A 120 19.93 23.78 -0.76
N LEU A 121 20.26 22.50 -0.61
CA LEU A 121 19.64 21.42 -1.35
C LEU A 121 18.92 20.49 -0.38
N ARG A 122 17.69 20.14 -0.71
CA ARG A 122 16.84 19.27 0.08
C ARG A 122 16.31 18.13 -0.77
N TYR A 123 16.13 16.98 -0.14
CA TYR A 123 15.62 15.79 -0.79
C TYR A 123 14.53 15.16 0.06
N CYS A 124 13.30 15.09 -0.47
CA CYS A 124 12.15 14.51 0.22
C CYS A 124 11.78 13.18 -0.42
N THR A 125 11.75 12.09 0.35
CA THR A 125 11.44 10.76 -0.19
C THR A 125 10.28 10.08 0.52
N LYS A 126 9.50 9.27 -0.21
CA LYS A 126 8.52 8.36 0.42
C LYS A 126 9.21 7.20 1.12
N PHE A 127 10.14 6.56 0.42
CA PHE A 127 10.87 5.40 0.93
C PHE A 127 12.23 5.80 1.50
N TYR A 128 12.84 4.89 2.27
CA TYR A 128 14.21 5.08 2.73
C TYR A 128 15.18 4.94 1.56
N ASP A 129 15.74 6.07 1.13
CA ASP A 129 16.72 6.16 0.05
C ASP A 129 17.85 7.12 0.47
N PRO A 130 18.70 6.74 1.43
CA PRO A 130 19.67 7.65 2.03
C PRO A 130 20.67 8.15 0.98
N LYS A 131 20.80 9.48 0.90
CA LYS A 131 21.77 10.19 0.07
C LYS A 131 22.68 11.05 0.94
N THR A 132 23.86 11.32 0.43
CA THR A 132 24.80 12.26 1.04
C THR A 132 25.40 13.12 -0.05
N MET A 133 25.56 14.42 0.22
CA MET A 133 26.21 15.34 -0.69
C MET A 133 27.09 16.33 0.07
N ALA A 134 28.35 16.45 -0.36
CA ALA A 134 29.33 17.32 0.29
C ALA A 134 29.43 18.73 -0.33
N ILE A 135 28.84 18.93 -1.52
CA ILE A 135 29.05 20.13 -2.34
C ILE A 135 28.24 21.34 -1.83
N CYS A 136 27.12 21.09 -1.15
CA CYS A 136 26.24 22.13 -0.64
C CYS A 136 25.65 21.73 0.72
N SER A 137 24.93 22.65 1.36
CA SER A 137 24.15 22.31 2.56
C SER A 137 23.02 21.35 2.16
N PHE A 138 23.25 20.05 2.38
CA PHE A 138 22.32 18.99 2.01
C PHE A 138 21.59 18.44 3.24
N TYR A 139 20.27 18.30 3.14
CA TYR A 139 19.46 17.61 4.15
C TYR A 139 18.37 16.79 3.47
N GLN A 140 18.26 15.53 3.87
CA GLN A 140 17.24 14.62 3.41
C GLN A 140 16.22 14.36 4.52
N PHE A 141 14.94 14.33 4.14
CA PHE A 141 13.84 13.95 5.01
C PHE A 141 12.82 13.11 4.25
N ARG A 142 11.80 12.59 4.96
CA ARG A 142 10.72 11.82 4.35
C ARG A 142 9.43 12.63 4.28
N TRP A 143 8.53 12.26 3.38
CA TRP A 143 7.18 12.82 3.33
C TRP A 143 6.42 12.74 4.68
N GLN A 144 6.77 11.77 5.53
CA GLN A 144 6.30 11.70 6.91
C GLN A 144 6.52 13.01 7.69
N LYS A 145 7.67 13.68 7.50
CA LYS A 145 7.96 14.96 8.17
C LYS A 145 7.05 16.09 7.68
N VAL A 146 6.67 16.07 6.39
CA VAL A 146 5.67 17.01 5.83
C VAL A 146 4.29 16.73 6.42
N TYR A 147 3.91 15.45 6.51
CA TYR A 147 2.65 15.03 7.13
C TYR A 147 2.57 15.50 8.60
N GLU A 148 3.59 15.18 9.41
CA GLU A 148 3.67 15.56 10.83
C GLU A 148 3.67 17.08 11.04
N PHE A 149 4.28 17.83 10.12
CA PHE A 149 4.25 19.29 10.16
C PHE A 149 2.83 19.80 9.94
N LEU A 150 2.16 19.36 8.86
CA LEU A 150 0.82 19.82 8.50
C LEU A 150 -0.27 19.37 9.48
N GLU A 151 -0.12 18.20 10.09
CA GLU A 151 -1.03 17.68 11.13
C GLU A 151 -1.08 18.57 12.37
N LYS A 152 -0.01 19.34 12.64
CA LYS A 152 0.07 20.28 13.77
C LYS A 152 -0.47 21.67 13.47
N GLN A 153 -0.80 21.98 12.21
CA GLN A 153 -1.26 23.31 11.81
C GLN A 153 -2.78 23.46 12.01
N GLU A 154 -3.30 24.67 11.76
CA GLU A 154 -4.74 24.89 11.70
C GLU A 154 -5.35 24.04 10.58
N GLN A 155 -6.34 23.21 10.94
CA GLN A 155 -6.91 22.22 10.04
C GLN A 155 -7.94 22.84 9.10
N THR A 156 -7.50 23.24 7.91
CA THR A 156 -8.38 23.67 6.81
C THR A 156 -8.88 22.47 6.01
N GLU A 157 -9.95 22.64 5.22
CA GLU A 157 -10.45 21.57 4.34
C GLU A 157 -9.38 21.06 3.37
N ILE A 158 -8.54 21.97 2.85
CA ILE A 158 -7.45 21.64 1.91
C ILE A 158 -6.34 20.85 2.62
N ILE A 159 -5.93 21.26 3.82
CA ILE A 159 -4.92 20.55 4.61
C ILE A 159 -5.42 19.15 4.99
N ASN A 160 -6.66 19.03 5.46
CA ASN A 160 -7.28 17.75 5.79
C ASN A 160 -7.33 16.82 4.57
N ALA A 161 -7.77 17.33 3.42
CA ALA A 161 -7.77 16.56 2.18
C ALA A 161 -6.34 16.14 1.78
N PHE A 162 -5.33 16.97 1.97
CA PHE A 162 -3.96 16.58 1.64
C PHE A 162 -3.40 15.52 2.59
N LEU A 163 -3.67 15.64 3.90
CA LEU A 163 -3.27 14.63 4.89
C LEU A 163 -3.89 13.25 4.60
N GLU A 164 -5.16 13.21 4.20
CA GLU A 164 -5.83 11.97 3.77
C GLU A 164 -5.18 11.37 2.51
N LEU A 165 -4.81 12.19 1.52
CA LEU A 165 -4.06 11.73 0.34
C LEU A 165 -2.71 11.13 0.75
N LEU A 166 -1.95 11.82 1.61
CA LEU A 166 -0.67 11.32 2.11
C LEU A 166 -0.83 9.99 2.88
N ARG A 167 -1.92 9.81 3.64
CA ARG A 167 -2.25 8.53 4.30
C ARG A 167 -2.56 7.43 3.29
N GLY A 168 -3.43 7.68 2.31
CA GLY A 168 -3.77 6.73 1.26
C GLY A 168 -2.55 6.28 0.45
N GLU A 169 -1.62 7.21 0.20
CA GLU A 169 -0.36 6.94 -0.51
C GLU A 169 0.77 6.45 0.41
N LYS A 170 0.48 6.07 1.68
CA LYS A 170 1.46 5.54 2.66
C LYS A 170 2.67 6.47 2.89
N MET A 171 2.46 7.78 2.81
CA MET A 171 3.45 8.83 3.03
C MET A 171 3.41 9.43 4.44
N ALA A 172 2.35 9.17 5.21
CA ALA A 172 2.24 9.57 6.61
C ALA A 172 3.26 8.88 7.55
N GLY A 173 3.99 7.87 7.06
CA GLY A 173 4.92 7.07 7.85
C GLY A 173 4.21 5.99 8.67
N VAL A 174 5.02 5.17 9.35
CA VAL A 174 4.54 4.27 10.40
C VAL A 174 4.72 5.03 11.71
N LYS A 175 3.69 5.05 12.56
CA LYS A 175 3.82 5.63 13.91
C LYS A 175 4.89 4.88 14.70
N ASP A 176 5.47 5.54 15.69
CA ASP A 176 6.33 4.87 16.66
C ASP A 176 5.59 3.69 17.31
N PHE A 177 6.33 2.65 17.68
CA PHE A 177 5.77 1.50 18.39
C PHE A 177 5.08 1.96 19.68
N SER A 178 3.82 1.57 19.83
CA SER A 178 3.02 1.77 21.03
C SER A 178 3.15 0.58 22.00
N ILE A 179 2.63 0.74 23.22
CA ILE A 179 2.58 -0.37 24.18
C ILE A 179 1.65 -1.47 23.67
N GLU A 180 0.56 -1.08 23.01
CA GLU A 180 -0.39 -1.97 22.35
C GLU A 180 0.32 -2.84 21.31
N ASP A 181 1.19 -2.27 20.49
CA ASP A 181 1.98 -3.01 19.50
C ASP A 181 2.88 -4.06 20.18
N ILE A 182 3.53 -3.71 21.29
CA ILE A 182 4.37 -4.63 22.06
C ILE A 182 3.54 -5.81 22.62
N VAL A 183 2.33 -5.53 23.11
CA VAL A 183 1.40 -6.55 23.62
C VAL A 183 0.97 -7.49 22.48
N VAL A 184 0.62 -6.95 21.31
CA VAL A 184 0.26 -7.73 20.12
C VAL A 184 1.44 -8.60 19.67
N MET A 185 2.65 -8.06 19.61
CA MET A 185 3.86 -8.82 19.27
C MET A 185 4.08 -10.03 20.20
N LYS A 186 3.85 -9.86 21.50
CA LYS A 186 3.96 -10.94 22.48
C LYS A 186 2.88 -12.03 22.27
N GLY A 187 1.67 -11.63 21.90
CA GLY A 187 0.56 -12.55 21.64
C GLY A 187 0.67 -13.28 20.29
N PHE A 188 1.37 -12.70 19.32
CA PHE A 188 1.40 -13.16 17.93
C PHE A 188 1.80 -14.64 17.79
N GLN A 189 2.87 -15.07 18.46
CA GLN A 189 3.31 -16.47 18.41
C GLN A 189 2.24 -17.45 18.89
N GLY A 190 1.51 -17.09 19.96
CA GLY A 190 0.43 -17.92 20.48
C GLY A 190 -0.78 -17.98 19.54
N ILE A 191 -1.04 -16.92 18.78
CA ILE A 191 -2.09 -16.89 17.76
C ILE A 191 -1.70 -17.78 16.57
N ILE A 192 -0.46 -17.67 16.08
CA ILE A 192 0.06 -18.54 15.02
C ILE A 192 -0.05 -20.02 15.42
N ALA A 193 0.39 -20.38 16.63
CA ALA A 193 0.32 -21.76 17.10
C ALA A 193 -1.13 -22.32 17.13
N LYS A 194 -2.11 -21.49 17.51
CA LYS A 194 -3.54 -21.88 17.47
C LYS A 194 -4.03 -22.11 16.04
N MET A 195 -3.65 -21.24 15.10
CA MET A 195 -4.02 -21.39 13.69
C MET A 195 -3.38 -22.64 13.08
N ASP A 196 -2.10 -22.91 13.41
CA ASP A 196 -1.40 -24.13 12.98
C ASP A 196 -2.10 -25.39 13.48
N GLU A 197 -2.44 -25.44 14.77
CA GLU A 197 -3.12 -26.60 15.35
C GLU A 197 -4.46 -26.88 14.66
N VAL A 198 -5.26 -25.85 14.40
CA VAL A 198 -6.53 -25.99 13.67
C VAL A 198 -6.31 -26.46 12.23
N LEU A 199 -5.35 -25.88 11.51
CA LEU A 199 -5.08 -26.26 10.12
C LEU A 199 -4.48 -27.65 10.00
N ASP A 200 -3.72 -28.10 11.00
CA ASP A 200 -3.16 -29.45 11.04
C ASP A 200 -4.24 -30.50 11.32
N LEU A 201 -5.26 -30.17 12.11
CA LEU A 201 -6.46 -31.01 12.26
C LEU A 201 -7.31 -31.00 10.96
N ALA A 202 -7.56 -29.82 10.39
CA ALA A 202 -8.29 -29.66 9.12
C ALA A 202 -7.52 -30.22 7.91
N ARG A 203 -6.25 -30.58 8.08
CA ARG A 203 -5.44 -31.23 7.05
C ARG A 203 -6.00 -32.60 6.68
N VAL A 204 -6.55 -33.35 7.64
CA VAL A 204 -7.11 -34.69 7.39
C VAL A 204 -8.22 -34.64 6.33
N PRO A 205 -9.31 -33.88 6.50
CA PRO A 205 -10.36 -33.77 5.48
C PRO A 205 -9.86 -33.11 4.19
N PHE A 206 -8.87 -32.20 4.27
CA PHE A 206 -8.25 -31.62 3.08
C PHE A 206 -7.56 -32.69 2.22
N LEU A 207 -6.77 -33.57 2.84
CA LEU A 207 -6.07 -34.67 2.19
C LEU A 207 -7.05 -35.64 1.53
N GLU A 208 -8.14 -35.97 2.21
CA GLU A 208 -9.18 -36.88 1.72
C GLU A 208 -9.86 -36.35 0.44
N HIS A 209 -10.05 -35.02 0.33
CA HIS A 209 -10.76 -34.43 -0.79
C HIS A 209 -9.86 -33.96 -1.94
N PHE A 210 -8.69 -33.40 -1.63
CA PHE A 210 -7.87 -32.67 -2.61
C PHE A 210 -6.41 -33.13 -2.67
N GLY A 211 -6.02 -34.09 -1.82
CA GLY A 211 -4.66 -34.62 -1.80
C GLY A 211 -3.68 -33.74 -1.02
N GLN A 212 -2.37 -33.97 -1.24
CA GLN A 212 -1.33 -33.34 -0.43
C GLN A 212 -1.27 -31.82 -0.66
N PRO A 213 -1.43 -31.01 0.41
CA PRO A 213 -1.22 -29.57 0.32
C PRO A 213 0.26 -29.26 0.14
N TYR A 214 0.57 -28.03 -0.23
CA TYR A 214 1.92 -27.50 -0.34
C TYR A 214 2.65 -27.55 1.01
N GLN A 215 3.91 -28.01 1.03
CA GLN A 215 4.66 -28.32 2.27
C GLN A 215 6.06 -27.67 2.36
N ARG A 216 6.27 -26.46 1.84
CA ARG A 216 7.54 -25.77 2.11
C ARG A 216 7.51 -25.09 3.48
N ASP A 217 8.69 -24.99 4.09
CA ASP A 217 8.86 -24.40 5.40
C ASP A 217 8.37 -22.94 5.42
N TYR A 218 7.57 -22.61 6.45
CA TYR A 218 7.05 -21.27 6.75
C TYR A 218 6.15 -20.62 5.69
N GLU A 219 5.65 -21.37 4.72
CA GLU A 219 4.83 -20.81 3.63
C GLU A 219 3.53 -20.15 4.11
N ARG A 220 2.88 -20.72 5.13
CA ARG A 220 1.69 -20.12 5.76
C ARG A 220 1.97 -18.72 6.28
N LEU A 221 3.14 -18.51 6.92
CA LEU A 221 3.55 -17.21 7.47
C LEU A 221 3.85 -16.18 6.38
N LYS A 222 4.42 -16.60 5.24
CA LYS A 222 4.72 -15.69 4.12
C LYS A 222 3.46 -15.06 3.51
N GLN A 223 2.31 -15.69 3.70
CA GLN A 223 1.04 -15.18 3.19
C GLN A 223 0.49 -13.99 3.98
N ILE A 224 0.84 -13.82 5.26
CA ILE A 224 0.34 -12.71 6.07
C ILE A 224 0.70 -11.35 5.47
N PRO A 225 1.98 -11.02 5.22
CA PRO A 225 2.34 -9.70 4.71
C PRO A 225 1.89 -9.46 3.26
N SER A 226 1.76 -10.51 2.45
CA SER A 226 1.51 -10.38 1.01
C SER A 226 0.04 -10.48 0.64
N ASN A 227 -0.72 -11.30 1.36
CA ASN A 227 -2.09 -11.70 1.02
C ASN A 227 -3.06 -11.57 2.20
N ASN A 228 -2.62 -11.00 3.33
CA ASN A 228 -3.43 -10.81 4.54
C ASN A 228 -4.15 -12.07 5.05
N ARG A 229 -3.52 -13.24 4.85
CA ARG A 229 -4.12 -14.54 5.17
C ARG A 229 -3.09 -15.53 5.70
N TYR A 230 -3.60 -16.59 6.34
CA TYR A 230 -2.82 -17.70 6.87
C TYR A 230 -3.50 -19.02 6.48
N SER A 231 -2.97 -19.70 5.46
CA SER A 231 -3.72 -20.77 4.79
C SER A 231 -2.92 -22.05 4.51
N LEU A 232 -3.65 -23.15 4.40
CA LEU A 232 -3.24 -24.41 3.79
C LEU A 232 -3.80 -24.46 2.35
N TRP A 233 -3.02 -24.89 1.36
CA TRP A 233 -3.52 -24.96 -0.02
C TRP A 233 -2.82 -26.01 -0.88
N THR A 234 -3.44 -26.36 -2.00
CA THR A 234 -2.83 -27.04 -3.17
C THR A 234 -3.00 -26.15 -4.39
N SER A 235 -2.06 -26.19 -5.34
CA SER A 235 -2.14 -25.46 -6.62
C SER A 235 -2.67 -26.33 -7.77
N SER A 236 -2.92 -27.61 -7.52
CA SER A 236 -3.45 -28.53 -8.53
C SER A 236 -4.46 -29.50 -7.94
N TYR A 237 -5.50 -29.77 -8.73
CA TYR A 237 -6.50 -30.78 -8.44
C TYR A 237 -6.89 -31.51 -9.71
N ARG A 238 -6.89 -32.85 -9.69
CA ARG A 238 -7.18 -33.73 -10.85
C ARG A 238 -6.28 -33.47 -12.09
N GLY A 239 -5.05 -33.02 -11.87
CA GLY A 239 -4.09 -32.72 -12.95
C GLY A 239 -4.33 -31.38 -13.63
N GLU A 240 -5.23 -30.56 -13.08
CA GLU A 240 -5.54 -29.22 -13.56
C GLU A 240 -4.99 -28.18 -12.59
N ASP A 241 -4.65 -26.99 -13.11
CA ASP A 241 -4.18 -25.84 -12.33
C ASP A 241 -5.35 -25.16 -11.61
N ILE A 242 -5.94 -25.89 -10.65
CA ILE A 242 -6.98 -25.41 -9.75
C ILE A 242 -6.38 -25.30 -8.35
N GLU A 243 -6.33 -24.08 -7.85
CA GLU A 243 -5.89 -23.81 -6.50
C GLU A 243 -7.06 -23.96 -5.54
N ILE A 244 -6.86 -24.74 -4.47
CA ILE A 244 -7.85 -24.96 -3.42
C ILE A 244 -7.18 -24.69 -2.09
N MET A 245 -7.82 -23.88 -1.28
CA MET A 245 -7.22 -23.35 -0.06
C MET A 245 -8.24 -23.26 1.07
N ILE A 246 -7.74 -23.43 2.30
CA ILE A 246 -8.48 -23.20 3.53
C ILE A 246 -7.61 -22.38 4.48
N GLY A 247 -8.21 -21.53 5.29
CA GLY A 247 -7.40 -20.71 6.18
C GLY A 247 -8.17 -19.68 6.98
N PHE A 248 -7.37 -18.80 7.55
CA PHE A 248 -7.80 -17.59 8.23
C PHE A 248 -7.47 -16.40 7.34
N GLU A 249 -8.42 -15.51 7.15
CA GLU A 249 -8.21 -14.22 6.48
C GLU A 249 -8.45 -13.11 7.51
N MET A 250 -7.55 -12.14 7.56
CA MET A 250 -7.57 -11.11 8.61
C MET A 250 -8.61 -10.01 8.33
N GLU A 251 -9.14 -9.97 7.12
CA GLU A 251 -10.21 -9.08 6.67
C GLU A 251 -11.38 -9.90 6.12
N SER A 252 -12.59 -9.36 6.20
CA SER A 252 -13.80 -9.94 5.64
C SER A 252 -14.25 -9.13 4.43
N VAL A 253 -14.96 -9.78 3.50
CA VAL A 253 -15.56 -9.10 2.33
C VAL A 253 -16.77 -8.25 2.74
N LYS A 254 -17.41 -8.60 3.86
CA LYS A 254 -18.31 -7.70 4.59
C LYS A 254 -17.42 -6.82 5.46
N ASP A 255 -17.74 -5.54 5.67
CA ASP A 255 -16.97 -4.60 6.52
C ASP A 255 -16.88 -5.00 8.02
N ASN A 256 -16.87 -6.30 8.33
CA ASN A 256 -16.69 -6.88 9.64
C ASN A 256 -15.23 -6.73 10.08
N VAL A 257 -15.06 -6.22 11.29
CA VAL A 257 -13.76 -5.99 11.96
C VAL A 257 -13.12 -7.29 12.49
N SER A 258 -13.65 -8.47 12.13
CA SER A 258 -13.18 -9.75 12.67
C SER A 258 -12.51 -10.58 11.58
N PRO A 259 -11.41 -11.28 11.91
CA PRO A 259 -10.90 -12.37 11.09
C PRO A 259 -11.97 -13.41 10.77
N VAL A 260 -11.83 -14.03 9.61
CA VAL A 260 -12.77 -15.01 9.07
C VAL A 260 -12.06 -16.31 8.75
N LEU A 261 -12.82 -17.40 8.76
CA LEU A 261 -12.43 -18.66 8.17
C LEU A 261 -12.90 -18.69 6.72
N PHE A 262 -12.08 -19.23 5.82
CA PHE A 262 -12.45 -19.38 4.42
C PHE A 262 -12.12 -20.76 3.83
N VAL A 263 -12.92 -21.16 2.84
CA VAL A 263 -12.60 -22.26 1.91
C VAL A 263 -12.76 -21.71 0.50
N GLN A 264 -11.67 -21.61 -0.24
CA GLN A 264 -11.63 -20.93 -1.54
C GLN A 264 -11.12 -21.85 -2.66
N VAL A 265 -11.69 -21.64 -3.84
CA VAL A 265 -11.22 -22.13 -5.13
C VAL A 265 -10.75 -20.95 -5.94
N TYR A 266 -9.55 -21.07 -6.51
CA TYR A 266 -9.02 -20.14 -7.49
C TYR A 266 -8.59 -20.89 -8.75
N ARG A 267 -8.89 -20.31 -9.90
CA ARG A 267 -8.36 -20.79 -11.18
C ARG A 267 -7.97 -19.64 -12.09
N GLN A 268 -6.73 -19.67 -12.56
CA GLN A 268 -6.23 -18.65 -13.46
C GLN A 268 -6.68 -18.87 -14.91
N LYS A 269 -7.20 -17.82 -15.55
CA LYS A 269 -7.33 -17.63 -17.00
C LYS A 269 -7.85 -18.85 -17.78
N ASN A 270 -8.97 -19.43 -17.33
CA ASN A 270 -9.61 -20.53 -18.02
C ASN A 270 -11.07 -20.18 -18.39
N LYS A 271 -11.30 -19.92 -19.68
CA LYS A 271 -12.62 -19.50 -20.21
C LYS A 271 -13.72 -20.53 -19.95
N GLU A 272 -13.42 -21.81 -20.16
CA GLU A 272 -14.41 -22.87 -20.03
C GLU A 272 -14.83 -23.04 -18.56
N PHE A 273 -13.83 -23.11 -17.67
CA PHE A 273 -14.08 -23.22 -16.24
C PHE A 273 -14.82 -22.00 -15.70
N ALA A 274 -14.47 -20.79 -16.14
CA ALA A 274 -15.18 -19.56 -15.77
C ALA A 274 -16.65 -19.58 -16.19
N ALA A 275 -16.94 -20.00 -17.42
CA ALA A 275 -18.31 -20.12 -17.90
C ALA A 275 -19.12 -21.17 -17.12
N LYS A 276 -18.51 -22.33 -16.83
CA LYS A 276 -19.15 -23.41 -16.05
C LYS A 276 -19.41 -22.98 -14.60
N MET A 277 -18.44 -22.35 -13.96
CA MET A 277 -18.59 -21.80 -12.61
C MET A 277 -19.65 -20.71 -12.53
N GLN A 278 -19.75 -19.84 -13.56
CA GLN A 278 -20.77 -18.80 -13.61
C GLN A 278 -22.18 -19.40 -13.74
N LYS A 279 -22.32 -20.46 -14.53
CA LYS A 279 -23.59 -21.19 -14.63
C LYS A 279 -23.95 -21.86 -13.29
N GLN A 280 -22.97 -22.46 -12.62
CA GLN A 280 -23.16 -23.12 -11.32
C GLN A 280 -23.59 -22.12 -10.23
N SER A 281 -23.03 -20.92 -10.21
CA SER A 281 -23.37 -19.90 -9.21
C SER A 281 -24.77 -19.29 -9.39
N LEU A 282 -25.36 -19.41 -10.58
CA LEU A 282 -26.72 -18.96 -10.90
C LEU A 282 -27.81 -20.03 -10.67
N GLY A 283 -27.43 -21.28 -10.42
CA GLY A 283 -28.38 -22.38 -10.21
C GLY A 283 -28.93 -22.48 -8.78
N ASP A 284 -29.91 -23.36 -8.58
CA ASP A 284 -30.54 -23.65 -7.28
C ASP A 284 -29.76 -24.70 -6.44
N SER A 285 -28.63 -25.19 -6.93
CA SER A 285 -27.76 -26.15 -6.22
C SER A 285 -26.92 -25.49 -5.12
N ASP A 286 -26.20 -26.31 -4.34
CA ASP A 286 -25.16 -25.83 -3.42
C ASP A 286 -24.22 -24.85 -4.14
N LYS A 287 -24.03 -23.69 -3.53
CA LYS A 287 -23.27 -22.57 -4.08
C LYS A 287 -22.33 -21.98 -3.02
N PHE A 288 -21.23 -21.40 -3.49
CA PHE A 288 -20.33 -20.59 -2.68
C PHE A 288 -21.06 -19.36 -2.12
N ASP A 289 -20.60 -18.88 -0.96
CA ASP A 289 -21.14 -17.65 -0.36
C ASP A 289 -20.83 -16.44 -1.25
N TYR A 290 -19.66 -16.46 -1.88
CA TYR A 290 -19.19 -15.42 -2.78
C TYR A 290 -18.52 -15.99 -4.02
N TYR A 291 -18.53 -15.19 -5.09
CA TYR A 291 -18.06 -15.59 -6.41
C TYR A 291 -17.68 -14.37 -7.25
N GLN A 292 -16.55 -14.45 -7.95
CA GLN A 292 -16.05 -13.42 -8.84
C GLN A 292 -15.37 -14.03 -10.08
N VAL A 293 -15.65 -13.43 -11.25
CA VAL A 293 -14.94 -13.74 -12.51
C VAL A 293 -14.44 -12.46 -13.12
N GLU A 294 -13.13 -12.39 -13.31
CA GLU A 294 -12.48 -11.27 -14.00
C GLU A 294 -11.44 -11.79 -14.98
N ASN A 295 -11.49 -11.37 -16.24
CA ASN A 295 -10.52 -11.79 -17.26
C ASN A 295 -10.37 -13.32 -17.41
N ASN A 296 -11.44 -14.08 -17.14
CA ASN A 296 -11.47 -15.55 -17.08
C ASN A 296 -10.68 -16.17 -15.91
N GLU A 297 -10.28 -15.36 -14.94
CA GLU A 297 -9.85 -15.82 -13.61
C GLU A 297 -11.09 -15.99 -12.74
N VAL A 298 -11.12 -17.06 -11.95
CA VAL A 298 -12.26 -17.42 -11.10
C VAL A 298 -11.82 -17.43 -9.66
N TYR A 299 -12.60 -16.75 -8.81
CA TYR A 299 -12.52 -16.81 -7.36
C TYR A 299 -13.89 -17.21 -6.82
N ALA A 300 -13.95 -18.26 -6.01
CA ALA A 300 -15.19 -18.71 -5.39
C ALA A 300 -14.89 -19.20 -3.98
N TRP A 301 -15.63 -18.73 -2.97
CA TRP A 301 -15.30 -19.07 -1.58
C TRP A 301 -16.50 -19.10 -0.65
N TYR A 302 -16.35 -19.90 0.40
CA TYR A 302 -17.15 -19.84 1.61
C TYR A 302 -16.43 -19.01 2.67
N GLU A 303 -17.19 -18.29 3.49
CA GLU A 303 -16.62 -17.47 4.56
C GLU A 303 -17.51 -17.52 5.81
N THR A 304 -16.89 -17.55 7.00
CA THR A 304 -17.61 -17.36 8.26
C THR A 304 -16.76 -16.58 9.26
N SER A 305 -17.39 -15.74 10.07
CA SER A 305 -16.68 -14.98 11.11
C SER A 305 -16.16 -15.91 12.20
N LEU A 306 -14.91 -15.68 12.64
CA LEU A 306 -14.35 -16.40 13.79
C LEU A 306 -15.14 -16.11 15.08
N LEU A 307 -15.84 -14.96 15.16
CA LEU A 307 -16.72 -14.62 16.28
C LEU A 307 -17.81 -15.67 16.50
N ASN A 308 -18.28 -16.33 15.44
CA ASN A 308 -19.33 -17.34 15.51
C ASN A 308 -18.91 -18.58 16.32
N PHE A 309 -17.61 -18.73 16.60
CA PHE A 309 -17.05 -19.87 17.33
C PHE A 309 -16.55 -19.49 18.72
N LEU A 310 -16.61 -18.22 19.15
CA LEU A 310 -16.01 -17.77 20.42
C LEU A 310 -16.69 -18.32 21.66
N THR A 311 -18.00 -18.53 21.60
CA THR A 311 -18.80 -19.03 22.73
C THR A 311 -18.94 -20.54 22.76
N GLU A 312 -18.32 -21.25 21.81
CA GLU A 312 -18.41 -22.70 21.68
C GLU A 312 -17.43 -23.40 22.63
N ASN A 313 -17.93 -24.35 23.42
CA ASN A 313 -17.10 -25.11 24.38
C ASN A 313 -16.04 -25.99 23.69
N ASN A 314 -16.29 -26.40 22.45
CA ASN A 314 -15.40 -27.21 21.61
C ASN A 314 -15.01 -26.43 20.34
N GLN A 315 -14.54 -25.19 20.52
CA GLN A 315 -14.28 -24.25 19.43
C GLN A 315 -13.43 -24.86 18.30
N LYS A 316 -12.34 -25.55 18.63
CA LYS A 316 -11.42 -26.12 17.63
C LYS A 316 -12.11 -27.16 16.76
N GLU A 317 -12.81 -28.09 17.38
CA GLU A 317 -13.55 -29.15 16.70
C GLU A 317 -14.61 -28.56 15.77
N ARG A 318 -15.34 -27.54 16.23
CA ARG A 318 -16.37 -26.87 15.43
C ARG A 318 -15.79 -26.15 14.21
N ILE A 319 -14.61 -25.57 14.33
CA ILE A 319 -13.90 -24.96 13.20
C ILE A 319 -13.47 -26.04 12.19
N VAL A 320 -12.94 -27.17 12.66
CA VAL A 320 -12.53 -28.29 11.81
C VAL A 320 -13.74 -28.91 11.10
N ASP A 321 -14.87 -29.08 11.80
CA ASP A 321 -16.12 -29.54 11.21
C ASP A 321 -16.60 -28.61 10.10
N TRP A 322 -16.52 -27.29 10.32
CA TRP A 322 -16.87 -26.30 9.32
C TRP A 322 -15.99 -26.43 8.07
N PHE A 323 -14.66 -26.52 8.25
CA PHE A 323 -13.75 -26.76 7.12
C PHE A 323 -14.10 -28.06 6.38
N SER A 324 -14.36 -29.15 7.10
CA SER A 324 -14.70 -30.46 6.52
C SER A 324 -15.96 -30.39 5.67
N GLU A 325 -17.03 -29.77 6.19
CA GLU A 325 -18.29 -29.59 5.46
C GLU A 325 -18.08 -28.78 4.18
N LYS A 326 -17.36 -27.65 4.26
CA LYS A 326 -17.14 -26.77 3.11
C LYS A 326 -16.20 -27.38 2.09
N LEU A 327 -15.18 -28.14 2.50
CA LEU A 327 -14.31 -28.89 1.58
C LEU A 327 -15.11 -29.93 0.79
N ALA A 328 -16.00 -30.68 1.45
CA ALA A 328 -16.85 -31.66 0.78
C ALA A 328 -17.77 -31.02 -0.26
N LYS A 329 -18.39 -29.87 0.09
CA LYS A 329 -19.22 -29.09 -0.84
C LYS A 329 -18.41 -28.55 -2.02
N THR A 330 -17.24 -27.96 -1.74
CA THR A 330 -16.30 -27.48 -2.76
C THR A 330 -15.93 -28.60 -3.74
N LYS A 331 -15.61 -29.79 -3.24
CA LYS A 331 -15.29 -30.94 -4.08
C LYS A 331 -16.46 -31.33 -4.98
N GLY A 332 -17.67 -31.43 -4.41
CA GLY A 332 -18.89 -31.74 -5.14
C GLY A 332 -19.15 -30.76 -6.28
N ILE A 333 -18.99 -29.47 -6.01
CA ILE A 333 -19.12 -28.41 -7.02
C ILE A 333 -18.07 -28.58 -8.11
N ILE A 334 -16.77 -28.61 -7.78
CA ILE A 334 -15.71 -28.70 -8.79
C ILE A 334 -15.87 -29.95 -9.65
N ASP A 335 -16.13 -31.11 -9.04
CA ASP A 335 -16.27 -32.38 -9.77
C ASP A 335 -17.47 -32.40 -10.73
N SER A 336 -18.53 -31.64 -10.42
CA SER A 336 -19.70 -31.51 -11.30
C SER A 336 -19.42 -30.72 -12.58
N LEU A 337 -18.42 -29.83 -12.59
CA LEU A 337 -18.06 -29.04 -13.77
C LEU A 337 -17.35 -29.87 -14.85
N TYR A 338 -16.88 -31.06 -14.48
CA TYR A 338 -16.22 -32.02 -15.38
C TYR A 338 -17.15 -33.14 -15.86
N ARG A 339 -18.43 -33.09 -15.49
CA ARG A 339 -19.49 -33.93 -16.06
C ARG A 339 -20.13 -33.18 -17.21
#